data_AF-A0A6A3BYM0-F1
#
_entry.id   AF-A0A6A3BYM0-F1
#
_cell.length_a   1.000
_cell.length_b   1.000
_cell.length_c   1.000
_cell.angle_alpha   90.00
_cell.angle_beta   90.00
_cell.angle_gamma   90.00
#
_symmetry.space_group_name_H-M   'P 1'
#
loop_
_entity.id
_entity.type
_entity.pdbx_description
1 polymer ?
#
loop_
_entity_poly.entity_id
_entity_poly.type
_entity_poly.pdbx_seq_one_letter_code
_entity_poly.pdbx_strand_id
1 'polypeptide(L)'
;MSEVAEPYIRRRAVRHLEKGRVVIFAAGTGNPFFTTDTAAALRCAEINAEVVLKATNVDGVYDDDPRRNPNARLHDTLTYHELKEVAIYLKYLSVNAVVVFNLTKAGNIAKAIKGESVGTLIGGTWNSTVATA
;
A
#
# COMPACT_ATOMS: atom_id res chain seq x y z
N MET A 1 -28.49 -13.91 13.06
CA MET A 1 -27.05 -13.61 13.27
C MET A 1 -26.91 -12.10 13.13
N SER A 2 -26.37 -11.40 14.12
CA SER A 2 -26.15 -9.95 14.04
C SER A 2 -24.96 -9.67 13.11
N GLU A 3 -25.17 -8.88 12.07
CA GLU A 3 -24.08 -8.46 11.18
C GLU A 3 -23.08 -7.58 11.96
N VAL A 4 -21.79 -7.89 11.85
CA VAL A 4 -20.71 -7.15 12.55
C VAL A 4 -20.45 -5.79 11.89
N ALA A 5 -20.69 -5.70 10.59
CA ALA A 5 -20.57 -4.48 9.79
C ALA A 5 -21.55 -4.56 8.61
N GLU A 6 -21.82 -3.41 8.00
CA GLU A 6 -22.62 -3.37 6.77
C GLU A 6 -21.93 -4.11 5.61
N PRO A 7 -22.71 -4.68 4.67
CA PRO A 7 -22.15 -5.24 3.44
C PRO A 7 -21.35 -4.21 2.65
N TYR A 8 -20.23 -4.62 2.06
CA TYR A 8 -19.45 -3.74 1.20
C TYR A 8 -20.25 -3.38 -0.06
N ILE A 9 -20.52 -2.08 -0.22
CA ILE A 9 -21.10 -1.50 -1.44
C ILE A 9 -20.16 -0.38 -1.88
N ARG A 10 -19.50 -0.54 -3.03
CA ARG A 10 -18.54 0.43 -3.59
C ARG A 10 -19.04 1.88 -3.52
N ARG A 11 -20.25 2.14 -4.00
CA ARG A 11 -20.85 3.50 -4.00
C ARG A 11 -21.04 4.07 -2.60
N ARG A 12 -21.33 3.22 -1.61
CA ARG A 12 -21.45 3.63 -0.20
C ARG A 12 -20.07 3.98 0.34
N ALA A 13 -19.07 3.11 0.15
CA ALA A 13 -17.70 3.38 0.58
C ALA A 13 -17.15 4.69 0.02
N VAL A 14 -17.30 4.93 -1.30
CA VAL A 14 -16.92 6.21 -1.93
C VAL A 14 -17.64 7.39 -1.29
N ARG A 15 -18.96 7.29 -1.05
CA ARG A 15 -19.72 8.36 -0.36
C ARG A 15 -19.27 8.61 1.08
N HIS A 16 -18.78 7.60 1.79
CA HIS A 16 -18.18 7.80 3.12
C HIS A 16 -16.87 8.58 3.02
N LEU A 17 -16.01 8.24 2.04
CA LEU A 17 -14.75 8.94 1.78
C LEU A 17 -14.98 10.40 1.36
N GLU A 18 -15.94 10.67 0.48
CA GLU A 18 -16.35 12.03 0.06
C GLU A 18 -16.80 12.91 1.24
N LYS A 19 -17.28 12.30 2.33
CA LYS A 19 -17.67 12.98 3.58
C LYS A 19 -16.53 13.12 4.59
N GLY A 20 -15.31 12.77 4.21
CA GLY A 20 -14.14 12.79 5.10
C GLY A 20 -14.15 11.72 6.18
N ARG A 21 -14.90 10.62 5.99
CA ARG A 21 -14.97 9.53 6.98
C ARG A 21 -13.89 8.48 6.69
N VAL A 22 -13.33 7.93 7.76
CA VAL A 22 -12.47 6.74 7.67
C VAL A 22 -13.35 5.52 7.37
N VAL A 23 -12.96 4.75 6.36
CA VAL A 23 -13.63 3.49 5.97
C VAL A 23 -12.69 2.33 6.28
N ILE A 24 -13.19 1.34 7.03
CA ILE A 24 -12.44 0.13 7.37
C ILE A 24 -13.06 -1.03 6.58
N PHE A 25 -12.28 -1.66 5.72
CA PHE A 25 -12.67 -2.87 5.01
C PHE A 25 -12.28 -4.11 5.83
N ALA A 26 -13.25 -4.96 6.15
CA ALA A 26 -13.04 -6.22 6.85
C ALA A 26 -13.28 -7.42 5.91
N ALA A 27 -12.85 -8.61 6.34
CA ALA A 27 -12.98 -9.89 5.61
C ALA A 27 -12.26 -9.97 4.24
N GLY A 28 -11.39 -8.99 3.92
CA GLY A 28 -10.58 -9.02 2.70
C GLY A 28 -11.42 -9.05 1.42
N THR A 29 -11.21 -10.05 0.58
CA THR A 29 -12.01 -10.28 -0.63
C THR A 29 -13.32 -11.04 -0.35
N GLY A 30 -13.47 -11.60 0.86
CA GLY A 30 -14.55 -12.53 1.21
C GLY A 30 -14.33 -13.95 0.67
N ASN A 31 -13.26 -14.21 -0.07
CA ASN A 31 -12.98 -15.51 -0.70
C ASN A 31 -11.73 -16.17 -0.11
N PRO A 32 -11.72 -17.51 0.03
CA PRO A 32 -10.52 -18.24 0.45
C PRO A 32 -9.40 -18.12 -0.59
N PHE A 33 -8.16 -18.41 -0.16
CA PHE A 33 -6.95 -18.39 -1.00
C PHE A 33 -6.46 -17.01 -1.47
N PHE A 34 -7.11 -15.92 -1.03
CA PHE A 34 -6.66 -14.56 -1.28
C PHE A 34 -5.92 -13.97 -0.07
N THR A 35 -4.89 -13.17 -0.34
CA THR A 35 -4.15 -12.45 0.70
C THR A 35 -4.77 -11.08 0.98
N THR A 36 -4.46 -10.50 2.13
CA THR A 36 -4.86 -9.13 2.46
C THR A 36 -4.29 -8.11 1.47
N ASP A 37 -3.10 -8.35 0.91
CA ASP A 37 -2.52 -7.50 -0.14
C ASP A 37 -3.38 -7.49 -1.40
N THR A 38 -3.93 -8.65 -1.81
CA THR A 38 -4.87 -8.71 -2.93
C THR A 38 -6.17 -7.95 -2.63
N ALA A 39 -6.69 -8.05 -1.40
CA ALA A 39 -7.86 -7.29 -1.00
C ALA A 39 -7.60 -5.78 -1.01
N ALA A 40 -6.44 -5.34 -0.50
CA ALA A 40 -6.05 -3.93 -0.49
C ALA A 40 -5.94 -3.37 -1.92
N ALA A 41 -5.32 -4.13 -2.83
CA ALA A 41 -5.23 -3.79 -4.24
C ALA A 41 -6.62 -3.64 -4.90
N LEU A 42 -7.52 -4.60 -4.63
CA LEU A 42 -8.88 -4.58 -5.17
C LEU A 42 -9.66 -3.37 -4.65
N ARG A 43 -9.64 -3.13 -3.34
CA ARG A 43 -10.35 -1.99 -2.74
C ARG A 43 -9.78 -0.66 -3.22
N CYS A 44 -8.46 -0.56 -3.37
CA CYS A 44 -7.78 0.61 -3.95
C CYS A 44 -8.34 0.93 -5.35
N ALA A 45 -8.39 -0.08 -6.22
CA ALA A 45 -8.91 0.07 -7.57
C ALA A 45 -10.40 0.46 -7.58
N GLU A 46 -11.22 -0.16 -6.72
CA GLU A 46 -12.64 0.13 -6.66
C GLU A 46 -12.95 1.54 -6.15
N ILE A 47 -12.22 2.04 -5.14
CA ILE A 47 -12.43 3.39 -4.60
C ILE A 47 -11.65 4.47 -5.36
N ASN A 48 -10.91 4.11 -6.41
CA ASN A 48 -10.01 5.00 -7.16
C ASN A 48 -8.98 5.69 -6.25
N ALA A 49 -8.39 4.97 -5.30
CA ALA A 49 -7.31 5.52 -4.49
C ALA A 49 -6.04 5.70 -5.33
N GLU A 50 -5.30 6.77 -5.03
CA GLU A 50 -4.10 7.16 -5.81
C GLU A 50 -2.89 6.27 -5.49
N VAL A 51 -2.78 5.81 -4.24
CA VAL A 51 -1.62 5.07 -3.73
C VAL A 51 -2.03 4.07 -2.66
N VAL A 52 -1.36 2.92 -2.62
CA VAL A 52 -1.44 1.97 -1.50
C VAL A 52 -0.27 2.20 -0.55
N LEU A 53 -0.57 2.49 0.71
CA LEU A 53 0.42 2.61 1.78
C LEU A 53 0.55 1.27 2.51
N LYS A 54 1.59 0.49 2.19
CA LYS A 54 1.85 -0.82 2.80
C LYS A 54 2.81 -0.68 3.98
N ALA A 55 2.22 -0.64 5.17
CA ALA A 55 2.93 -0.66 6.44
C ALA A 55 3.52 -2.05 6.73
N THR A 56 4.81 -2.10 7.10
CA THR A 56 5.53 -3.33 7.45
C THR A 56 6.43 -3.14 8.67
N ASN A 57 7.14 -4.18 9.08
CA ASN A 57 8.13 -4.15 10.19
C ASN A 57 9.58 -4.03 9.70
N VAL A 58 9.79 -3.77 8.40
CA VAL A 58 11.10 -3.50 7.80
C VAL A 58 11.04 -2.18 7.03
N ASP A 59 12.19 -1.63 6.64
CA ASP A 59 12.24 -0.26 6.09
C ASP A 59 11.62 -0.10 4.72
N GLY A 60 11.51 -1.19 3.95
CA GLY A 60 10.86 -1.21 2.64
C GLY A 60 11.10 -2.57 1.97
N VAL A 61 11.29 -2.56 0.66
CA VAL A 61 11.61 -3.75 -0.14
C VAL A 61 13.12 -3.89 -0.29
N TYR A 62 13.64 -5.05 0.08
CA TYR A 62 15.05 -5.39 -0.01
C TYR A 62 15.32 -6.40 -1.12
N ASP A 63 16.56 -6.44 -1.63
CA ASP A 63 17.01 -7.46 -2.59
C ASP A 63 17.07 -8.89 -1.98
N ASP A 64 17.22 -8.98 -0.66
CA ASP A 64 17.20 -10.21 0.13
C ASP A 64 16.57 -9.97 1.52
N ASP A 65 16.30 -11.02 2.30
CA ASP A 65 15.72 -10.88 3.65
C ASP A 65 16.71 -10.20 4.62
N PRO A 66 16.46 -8.95 5.06
CA PRO A 66 17.39 -8.19 5.90
C PRO A 66 17.55 -8.77 7.31
N ARG A 67 16.68 -9.70 7.71
CA ARG A 67 16.82 -10.40 9.00
C ARG A 67 17.82 -11.54 8.94
N ARG A 68 18.09 -12.05 7.74
CA ARG A 68 18.97 -13.21 7.51
C ARG A 68 20.27 -12.82 6.84
N ASN A 69 20.21 -11.82 5.96
CA ASN A 69 21.36 -11.32 5.23
C ASN A 69 21.67 -9.88 5.66
N PRO A 70 22.77 -9.62 6.39
CA PRO A 70 23.15 -8.27 6.80
C PRO A 70 23.57 -7.38 5.61
N ASN A 71 23.85 -7.97 4.45
CA ASN A 71 24.18 -7.25 3.21
C ASN A 71 22.95 -6.96 2.34
N ALA A 72 21.73 -7.26 2.81
CA ALA A 72 20.51 -6.93 2.09
C ALA A 72 20.40 -5.43 1.87
N ARG A 73 20.14 -5.03 0.63
CA ARG A 73 20.06 -3.63 0.21
C ARG A 73 18.61 -3.22 0.01
N LEU A 74 18.26 -2.10 0.62
CA LEU A 74 16.96 -1.46 0.45
C LEU A 74 16.89 -0.81 -0.93
N HIS A 75 15.77 -1.00 -1.63
CA HIS A 75 15.47 -0.29 -2.86
C HIS A 75 14.71 1.00 -2.55
N ASP A 76 15.15 2.13 -3.09
CA ASP A 76 14.42 3.40 -2.98
C ASP A 76 13.17 3.41 -3.88
N THR A 77 13.31 2.89 -5.10
CA THR A 77 12.25 2.78 -6.10
C THR A 77 12.33 1.44 -6.83
N LEU A 78 11.16 0.90 -7.20
CA LEU A 78 11.03 -0.30 -8.03
C LEU A 78 9.93 -0.11 -9.08
N THR A 79 10.10 -0.69 -10.24
CA THR A 79 9.02 -0.89 -11.21
C THR A 79 8.25 -2.16 -10.87
N TYR A 80 6.98 -2.24 -11.30
CA TYR A 80 6.19 -3.47 -11.14
C TYR A 80 6.80 -4.69 -11.84
N HIS A 81 7.67 -4.48 -12.83
CA HIS A 81 8.36 -5.54 -13.55
C HIS A 81 9.50 -6.18 -12.76
N GLU A 82 10.09 -5.44 -11.81
CA GLU A 82 11.18 -5.92 -10.96
C GLU A 82 10.68 -6.75 -9.78
N LEU A 83 9.36 -6.77 -9.54
CA LEU A 83 8.77 -7.53 -8.46
C LEU A 83 8.43 -8.96 -8.88
N LYS A 84 8.77 -9.93 -8.03
CA LYS A 84 8.38 -11.34 -8.19
C LYS A 84 6.86 -11.52 -8.00
N GLU A 85 6.36 -12.68 -8.41
CA GLU A 85 4.94 -13.05 -8.63
C GLU A 85 3.90 -12.50 -7.62
N VAL A 86 4.23 -12.35 -6.34
CA VAL A 86 3.28 -11.91 -5.31
C VAL A 86 2.85 -10.44 -5.47
N ALA A 87 3.65 -9.58 -6.11
CA ALA A 87 3.27 -8.18 -6.37
C ALA A 87 2.62 -7.95 -7.74
N ILE A 88 2.57 -8.97 -8.60
CA ILE A 88 2.02 -8.85 -9.95
C ILE A 88 0.51 -8.53 -9.91
N TYR A 89 -0.22 -8.97 -8.87
CA TYR A 89 -1.64 -8.66 -8.71
C TYR A 89 -1.93 -7.16 -8.54
N LEU A 90 -1.01 -6.39 -7.92
CA LEU A 90 -1.16 -4.94 -7.77
C LEU A 90 -1.16 -4.24 -9.13
N LYS A 91 -0.29 -4.69 -10.04
CA LYS A 91 -0.23 -4.22 -11.42
C LYS A 91 -1.52 -4.55 -12.19
N TYR A 92 -2.02 -5.79 -12.10
CA TYR A 92 -3.24 -6.18 -12.81
C TYR A 92 -4.49 -5.43 -12.33
N LEU A 93 -4.50 -4.99 -11.07
CA LEU A 93 -5.61 -4.23 -10.51
C LEU A 93 -5.48 -2.72 -10.75
N SER A 94 -4.57 -2.28 -11.64
CA SER A 94 -4.39 -0.87 -12.00
C SER A 94 -4.10 0.04 -10.81
N VAL A 95 -3.38 -0.48 -9.81
CA VAL A 95 -2.86 0.35 -8.72
C VAL A 95 -1.72 1.19 -9.28
N ASN A 96 -1.82 2.52 -9.18
CA ASN A 96 -0.82 3.43 -9.75
C ASN A 96 0.52 3.32 -9.02
N ALA A 97 0.49 3.40 -7.69
CA ALA A 97 1.69 3.38 -6.86
C ALA A 97 1.48 2.62 -5.55
N VAL A 98 2.57 2.04 -5.03
CA VAL A 98 2.61 1.41 -3.70
C VAL A 98 3.82 1.92 -2.94
N VAL A 99 3.61 2.42 -1.72
CA VAL A 99 4.71 2.81 -0.81
C VAL A 99 4.82 1.76 0.28
N VAL A 100 5.97 1.08 0.35
CA VAL A 100 6.27 0.10 1.39
C VAL A 100 7.19 0.74 2.42
N PHE A 101 6.77 0.82 3.68
CA PHE A 101 7.53 1.50 4.74
C PHE A 101 7.41 0.81 6.09
N ASN A 102 8.33 1.16 7.00
CA ASN A 102 8.32 0.67 8.38
C ASN A 102 7.31 1.45 9.24
N LEU A 103 6.31 0.77 9.80
CA LEU A 103 5.32 1.38 10.68
C LEU A 103 5.89 1.77 12.05
N THR A 104 6.93 1.07 12.50
CA THR A 104 7.51 1.26 13.84
C THR A 104 8.35 2.54 13.95
N LYS A 105 8.75 3.12 12.81
CA LYS A 105 9.47 4.39 12.75
C LYS A 105 8.48 5.56 12.80
N ALA A 106 8.55 6.33 13.87
CA ALA A 106 7.69 7.49 14.09
C ALA A 106 7.76 8.48 12.92
N GLY A 107 6.59 8.96 12.48
CA GLY A 107 6.46 9.92 11.38
C GLY A 107 6.36 9.32 9.98
N ASN A 108 6.66 8.02 9.78
CA ASN A 108 6.67 7.44 8.43
C ASN A 108 5.33 7.52 7.69
N ILE A 109 4.19 7.37 8.40
CA ILE A 109 2.87 7.55 7.79
C ILE A 109 2.73 8.97 7.23
N ALA A 110 3.09 9.99 8.02
CA ALA A 110 2.98 11.38 7.60
C ALA A 110 3.91 11.70 6.43
N LYS A 111 5.14 11.17 6.44
CA LYS A 111 6.10 11.29 5.33
C LYS A 111 5.56 10.66 4.05
N ALA A 112 5.01 9.45 4.14
CA ALA A 112 4.44 8.72 3.00
C ALA A 112 3.26 9.48 2.38
N ILE A 113 2.37 10.04 3.21
CA ILE A 113 1.23 10.84 2.73
C ILE A 113 1.70 12.15 2.07
N LYS A 114 2.80 12.75 2.54
CA LYS A 114 3.39 13.96 1.95
C LYS A 114 4.20 13.70 0.68
N GLY A 115 4.42 12.44 0.30
CA GLY A 115 5.27 12.08 -0.82
C GLY A 115 6.78 12.26 -0.56
N GLU A 116 7.18 12.37 0.71
CA GLU A 116 8.60 12.37 1.09
C GLU A 116 9.18 10.96 0.89
N SER A 117 10.47 10.86 0.55
CA SER A 117 11.12 9.55 0.39
C SER A 117 11.12 8.77 1.71
N VAL A 118 10.33 7.70 1.74
CA VAL A 118 10.22 6.78 2.89
C VAL A 118 10.04 5.34 2.41
N GLY A 119 11.02 4.51 2.76
CA GLY A 119 11.04 3.12 2.35
C GLY A 119 11.18 2.96 0.84
N THR A 120 10.29 2.19 0.23
CA THR A 120 10.34 1.89 -1.21
C THR A 120 9.07 2.34 -1.91
N LEU A 121 9.21 3.11 -2.98
CA LEU A 121 8.12 3.42 -3.91
C LEU A 121 8.11 2.45 -5.08
N ILE A 122 6.97 1.83 -5.34
CA ILE A 122 6.74 0.93 -6.46
C ILE A 122 5.86 1.63 -7.50
N GLY A 123 6.26 1.58 -8.76
CA GLY A 123 5.44 2.03 -9.90
C GLY A 123 5.52 3.53 -10.21
N GLY A 124 6.34 4.29 -9.48
CA GLY A 124 6.49 5.72 -9.66
C GLY A 124 7.92 6.21 -9.36
N THR A 125 8.07 7.53 -9.26
CA THR A 125 9.32 8.19 -8.85
C THR A 125 9.04 9.14 -7.70
N TRP A 126 9.97 9.24 -6.75
CA TRP A 126 9.85 10.21 -5.66
C TRP A 126 9.95 11.62 -6.22
N ASN A 127 9.12 12.53 -5.71
CA ASN A 127 9.27 13.95 -6.04
C ASN A 127 10.55 14.48 -5.39
N SER A 128 11.54 14.81 -6.22
CA SER A 128 12.81 15.41 -5.80
C SER A 128 12.69 16.88 -5.36
N THR A 129 11.48 17.43 -5.31
CA THR A 129 11.21 18.85 -5.07
C THR A 129 10.63 19.16 -3.67
N VAL A 130 11.21 18.58 -2.62
CA VAL A 130 11.10 19.15 -1.27
C VAL A 130 12.48 19.67 -0.84
N ALA A 131 13.05 20.53 -1.68
CA ALA A 131 14.07 21.46 -1.26
C ALA A 131 13.37 22.77 -0.89
N THR A 132 13.37 23.07 0.41
CA THR A 132 13.22 24.40 1.03
C THR A 132 11.96 25.22 0.74
N ALA A 133 11.11 25.34 1.76
CA ALA A 133 10.45 26.61 2.12
C ALA A 133 10.66 26.84 3.62
#